data_AF-A0AAU4N4M0-F1
#
_entry.id   AF-A0AAU4N4M0-F1
#
_cell.length_a   1.000
_cell.length_b   1.000
_cell.length_c   1.000
_cell.angle_alpha   90.00
_cell.angle_beta   90.00
_cell.angle_gamma   90.00
#
_symmetry.space_group_name_H-M   'P 1'
#
loop_
_entity.id
_entity.type
_entity.pdbx_description
1 polymer ?
#
loop_
_entity_poly.entity_id
_entity_poly.type
_entity_poly.pdbx_seq_one_letter_code
_entity_poly.pdbx_strand_id
1 'polypeptide(L)'
;MDVDILPHIGAGPFRHGMPFDEAMESAHRLGRISHRPGAERPPGMYAVNLDDSAFPFVLSFPQDGTLTAVELWRFRVEDADINATFDGLDVFRTPGEQLVSQMEESGHSVA
;
A
#
# COMPACT_ATOMS: atom_id res chain seq x y z
N MET A 1 -0.05 14.32 0.71
CA MET A 1 0.87 13.21 0.36
C MET A 1 0.26 12.47 -0.80
N ASP A 2 1.05 12.22 -1.83
CA ASP A 2 0.59 11.50 -3.02
C ASP A 2 1.15 10.09 -3.05
N VAL A 3 0.30 9.12 -3.37
CA VAL A 3 0.62 7.70 -3.45
C VAL A 3 0.22 7.20 -4.82
N ASP A 4 1.21 6.99 -5.67
CA ASP A 4 0.97 6.43 -6.99
C ASP A 4 0.87 4.90 -6.92
N ILE A 5 -0.18 4.36 -7.52
CA ILE A 5 -0.47 2.93 -7.61
C ILE A 5 -0.14 2.50 -9.02
N LEU A 6 0.88 1.64 -9.13
CA LEU A 6 1.34 1.07 -10.38
C LEU A 6 1.02 -0.43 -10.36
N PRO A 7 -0.06 -0.88 -11.04
CA PRO A 7 -0.41 -2.28 -11.06
C PRO A 7 0.77 -3.15 -11.49
N HIS A 8 0.95 -4.29 -10.82
CA HIS A 8 2.09 -5.21 -10.95
C HIS A 8 3.46 -4.72 -10.44
N ILE A 9 3.59 -3.44 -10.10
CA ILE A 9 4.85 -2.88 -9.57
C ILE A 9 4.72 -2.65 -8.06
N GLY A 10 3.65 -2.01 -7.59
CA GLY A 10 3.44 -1.72 -6.16
C GLY A 10 2.75 -0.37 -5.94
N ALA A 11 2.87 0.18 -4.73
CA ALA A 11 2.22 1.43 -4.33
C ALA A 11 3.18 2.33 -3.53
N GLY A 12 3.28 3.60 -3.95
CA GLY A 12 4.19 4.57 -3.34
C GLY A 12 5.65 4.08 -3.34
N PRO A 13 6.33 4.02 -2.18
CA PRO A 13 7.70 3.55 -2.10
C PRO A 13 7.83 2.03 -2.13
N PHE A 14 6.74 1.26 -1.99
CA PHE A 14 6.78 -0.19 -1.81
C PHE A 14 6.60 -0.91 -3.14
N ARG A 15 7.50 -1.87 -3.42
CA ARG A 15 7.56 -2.58 -4.71
C ARG A 15 7.45 -4.08 -4.50
N HIS A 16 6.69 -4.76 -5.36
CA HIS A 16 6.64 -6.22 -5.38
C HIS A 16 8.04 -6.80 -5.57
N GLY A 17 8.43 -7.78 -4.75
CA GLY A 17 9.76 -8.38 -4.73
C GLY A 17 10.80 -7.61 -3.90
N MET A 18 10.44 -6.46 -3.31
CA MET A 18 11.34 -5.70 -2.44
C MET A 18 11.74 -6.53 -1.21
N PRO A 19 13.04 -6.62 -0.86
CA PRO A 19 13.50 -7.28 0.35
C PRO A 19 12.95 -6.62 1.62
N PHE A 20 12.71 -7.41 2.66
CA PHE A 20 12.18 -6.93 3.94
C PHE A 20 12.93 -5.72 4.50
N ASP A 21 14.27 -5.77 4.54
CA ASP A 21 15.07 -4.70 5.14
C ASP A 21 14.92 -3.37 4.38
N GLU A 22 14.87 -3.43 3.04
CA GLU A 22 14.64 -2.26 2.18
C GLU A 22 13.22 -1.69 2.37
N ALA A 23 12.22 -2.57 2.49
CA ALA A 23 10.86 -2.17 2.76
C ALA A 23 10.71 -1.52 4.14
N MET A 24 11.38 -2.06 5.17
CA MET A 24 11.35 -1.48 6.52
C MET A 24 12.07 -0.13 6.58
N GLU A 25 13.16 0.08 5.85
CA GLU A 25 13.79 1.39 5.74
C GLU A 25 12.83 2.43 5.13
N SER A 26 12.11 2.05 4.08
CA SER A 26 11.09 2.91 3.47
C SER A 26 9.91 3.15 4.42
N ALA A 27 9.45 2.11 5.12
CA ALA A 27 8.37 2.21 6.09
C ALA A 27 8.71 3.10 7.29
N HIS A 28 9.93 3.03 7.82
CA HIS A 28 10.39 3.86 8.93
C HIS A 28 10.48 5.35 8.57
N ARG A 29 10.78 5.66 7.30
CA ARG A 29 10.75 7.04 6.79
C ARG A 29 9.33 7.55 6.59
N LEU A 30 8.39 6.64 6.32
CA LEU A 30 7.00 6.97 6.00
C LEU A 30 6.12 7.14 7.26
N GLY A 31 6.29 6.29 8.27
CA GLY A 31 5.43 6.34 9.45
C GLY A 31 5.76 5.29 10.51
N ARG A 32 4.81 5.06 11.41
CA ARG A 32 4.96 4.12 12.52
C ARG A 32 4.58 2.71 12.10
N ILE A 33 5.54 1.79 12.24
CA ILE A 33 5.34 0.39 11.92
C ILE A 33 4.73 -0.33 13.12
N SER A 34 3.75 -1.18 12.85
CA SER A 34 3.11 -2.06 13.80
C SER A 34 2.99 -3.46 13.21
N HIS A 35 3.24 -4.47 14.04
CA HIS A 35 3.15 -5.88 13.68
C HIS A 35 2.67 -6.68 14.89
N ARG A 36 2.32 -7.95 14.70
CA ARG A 36 1.97 -8.83 15.82
C ARG A 36 3.21 -9.07 16.70
N PRO A 37 3.06 -9.25 18.03
CA PRO A 37 4.17 -9.63 18.89
C PRO A 37 4.84 -10.92 18.39
N GLY A 38 6.18 -10.97 18.36
CA GLY A 38 6.94 -12.12 17.85
C GLY A 38 7.02 -12.21 16.32
N ALA A 39 6.57 -11.18 15.60
CA ALA A 39 6.68 -11.04 14.15
C ALA A 39 7.59 -9.86 13.77
N GLU A 40 8.75 -9.74 14.42
CA GLU A 40 9.76 -8.72 14.13
C GLU A 40 10.49 -8.97 12.80
N ARG A 41 10.38 -10.20 12.27
CA ARG A 41 10.93 -10.64 10.98
C ARG A 41 9.88 -11.46 10.22
N PRO A 42 9.99 -11.52 8.88
CA PRO A 42 9.11 -12.37 8.07
C PRO A 42 9.09 -13.82 8.55
N PRO A 43 7.97 -14.54 8.35
CA PRO A 43 6.76 -14.12 7.64
C PRO A 43 5.83 -13.25 8.49
N GLY A 44 5.03 -12.40 7.86
CA GLY A 44 4.02 -11.62 8.56
C GLY A 44 3.46 -10.44 7.79
N MET A 45 2.51 -9.75 8.43
CA MET A 45 1.94 -8.49 7.96
C MET A 45 2.44 -7.35 8.85
N TYR A 46 2.81 -6.25 8.21
CA TYR A 46 3.37 -5.06 8.85
C TYR A 46 2.55 -3.86 8.42
N ALA A 47 1.87 -3.23 9.37
CA ALA A 47 1.07 -2.04 9.12
C ALA A 47 1.90 -0.78 9.36
N VAL A 48 2.07 0.03 8.32
CA VAL A 48 2.74 1.34 8.36
C VAL A 48 1.66 2.41 8.47
N ASN A 49 1.56 3.02 9.65
CA ASN A 49 0.57 4.04 9.94
C ASN A 49 1.18 5.43 9.75
N LEU A 50 0.61 6.21 8.84
CA LEU A 50 0.94 7.61 8.62
C LEU A 50 0.26 8.51 9.66
N ASP A 51 0.91 8.71 10.80
CA ASP A 51 0.53 9.64 11.88
C ASP A 51 -1.00 9.89 12.02
N ASP A 52 -1.43 11.15 12.11
CA ASP A 52 -2.82 11.54 12.40
C ASP A 52 -3.82 11.23 11.26
N SER A 53 -3.34 10.79 10.09
CA SER A 53 -4.20 10.56 8.92
C SER A 53 -4.95 9.22 8.97
N ALA A 54 -4.54 8.30 9.86
CA ALA A 54 -5.09 6.96 9.95
C ALA A 54 -5.18 6.24 8.58
N PHE A 55 -4.16 6.43 7.74
CA PHE A 55 -3.99 5.78 6.44
C PHE A 55 -2.93 4.68 6.53
N PRO A 56 -3.30 3.40 6.72
CA PRO A 56 -2.32 2.34 6.84
C PRO A 56 -2.00 1.69 5.50
N PHE A 57 -0.70 1.52 5.26
CA PHE A 57 -0.19 0.54 4.31
C PHE A 57 -0.03 -0.78 5.04
N VAL A 58 -0.53 -1.88 4.49
CA VAL A 58 -0.24 -3.22 5.01
C VAL A 58 0.71 -3.92 4.04
N LEU A 59 1.87 -4.29 4.55
CA LEU A 59 2.92 -4.97 3.81
C LEU A 59 2.94 -6.44 4.19
N SER A 60 2.82 -7.33 3.21
CA SER A 60 2.79 -8.78 3.43
C SER A 60 4.08 -9.44 2.95
N PHE A 61 4.72 -10.18 3.85
CA PHE A 61 5.96 -10.93 3.58
C PHE A 61 5.76 -12.42 3.88
N PRO A 62 6.07 -13.33 2.94
CA PRO A 62 6.20 -14.75 3.21
C PRO A 62 7.57 -15.06 3.83
N GLN A 63 7.88 -16.34 4.01
CA GLN A 63 9.10 -16.79 4.71
C GLN A 63 10.40 -16.37 4.02
N ASP A 64 10.40 -16.18 2.70
CA ASP A 64 11.57 -15.72 1.95
C ASP A 64 11.92 -14.24 2.17
N GLY A 65 11.05 -13.51 2.87
CA GLY A 65 11.26 -12.10 3.22
C GLY A 65 11.13 -11.13 2.04
N THR A 66 10.48 -11.53 0.96
CA THR A 66 10.18 -10.64 -0.19
C THR A 66 8.76 -10.08 -0.10
N LEU A 67 8.59 -8.81 -0.42
CA LEU A 67 7.28 -8.16 -0.38
C LEU A 67 6.38 -8.72 -1.49
N THR A 68 5.26 -9.34 -1.13
CA THR A 68 4.33 -9.94 -2.13
C THR A 68 3.02 -9.18 -2.27
N ALA A 69 2.63 -8.40 -1.27
CA ALA A 69 1.43 -7.56 -1.36
C ALA A 69 1.57 -6.26 -0.59
N VAL A 70 0.94 -5.22 -1.14
CA VAL A 70 0.76 -3.91 -0.53
C VAL A 70 -0.72 -3.61 -0.55
N GLU A 71 -1.32 -3.48 0.63
CA GLU A 71 -2.73 -3.08 0.76
C GLU A 71 -2.80 -1.64 1.25
N LEU A 72 -3.67 -0.85 0.63
CA LEU A 72 -3.99 0.51 1.04
C LEU A 72 -5.38 0.50 1.64
N TRP A 73 -5.51 0.94 2.89
CA TRP A 73 -6.81 1.05 3.55
C TRP A 73 -7.24 2.50 3.57
N ARG A 74 -8.51 2.76 3.23
CA ARG A 74 -9.08 4.11 3.21
C ARG A 74 -8.85 4.79 4.57
N PHE A 75 -8.35 6.01 4.52
CA PHE A 75 -8.17 6.86 5.69
C PHE A 75 -9.52 7.12 6.38
N ARG A 76 -9.50 7.20 7.72
CA ARG A 76 -10.71 7.53 8.49
C ARG A 76 -10.96 9.02 8.60
N VAL A 77 -9.94 9.84 8.39
CA VAL A 77 -10.02 11.31 8.43
C VAL A 77 -10.18 11.81 7.01
N GLU A 78 -11.41 12.18 6.62
CA GLU A 78 -11.70 12.50 5.20
C GLU A 78 -10.98 13.74 4.68
N ASP A 79 -10.65 14.68 5.57
CA ASP A 79 -9.89 15.89 5.29
C ASP A 79 -8.37 15.67 5.28
N ALA A 80 -7.90 14.43 5.44
CA ALA A 80 -6.50 14.11 5.27
C ALA A 80 -6.09 14.42 3.82
N ASP A 81 -5.04 15.24 3.67
CA ASP A 81 -4.43 15.56 2.39
C ASP A 81 -3.61 14.36 1.90
N ILE A 82 -4.30 13.27 1.54
CA ILE A 82 -3.75 12.04 0.96
C ILE A 82 -4.49 11.73 -0.33
N ASN A 83 -3.72 11.61 -1.41
CA ASN A 83 -4.21 11.28 -2.74
C ASN A 83 -3.58 9.96 -3.16
N ALA A 84 -4.36 8.88 -3.17
CA ALA A 84 -3.91 7.59 -3.69
C ALA A 84 -4.47 7.43 -5.10
N THR A 85 -3.59 7.43 -6.11
CA THR A 85 -4.01 7.54 -7.50
C THR A 85 -3.60 6.31 -8.31
N PHE A 86 -4.49 5.86 -9.19
CA PHE A 86 -4.21 4.93 -10.28
C PHE A 86 -4.54 5.64 -11.59
N ASP A 87 -3.54 5.82 -12.47
CA ASP A 87 -3.71 6.52 -13.76
C ASP A 87 -4.39 7.89 -13.60
N GLY A 88 -4.00 8.64 -12.56
CA GLY A 88 -4.56 9.95 -12.23
C GLY A 88 -5.95 9.92 -11.55
N LEU A 89 -6.60 8.76 -11.42
CA LEU A 89 -7.86 8.60 -10.69
C LEU A 89 -7.60 8.32 -9.20
N ASP A 90 -8.22 9.12 -8.33
CA ASP A 90 -8.17 8.86 -6.88
C ASP A 90 -8.98 7.61 -6.52
N VAL A 91 -8.32 6.58 -6.01
CA VAL A 91 -8.95 5.26 -5.78
C VAL A 91 -9.94 5.23 -4.61
N PHE A 92 -9.90 6.21 -3.71
CA PHE A 92 -10.83 6.29 -2.57
C PHE A 92 -11.99 7.25 -2.81
N ARG A 93 -11.86 8.14 -3.81
CA ARG A 93 -12.89 9.13 -4.17
C ARG A 93 -13.59 8.82 -5.49
N THR A 94 -13.02 7.95 -6.32
CA THR A 94 -13.65 7.46 -7.56
C THR A 94 -14.56 6.27 -7.26
N PRO A 95 -15.77 6.20 -7.85
CA PRO A 95 -16.63 5.02 -7.72
C PRO A 95 -15.92 3.74 -8.18
N GLY A 96 -16.09 2.66 -7.44
CA GLY A 96 -15.39 1.38 -7.69
C GLY A 96 -15.60 0.84 -9.10
N GLU A 97 -16.82 0.91 -9.64
CA GLU A 97 -17.14 0.46 -11.01
C GLU A 97 -16.28 1.18 -12.06
N GLN A 98 -16.01 2.49 -11.88
CA GLN A 98 -15.18 3.26 -12.81
C GLN A 98 -13.70 2.87 -12.68
N LEU A 99 -13.22 2.60 -11.47
CA LEU A 99 -11.86 2.11 -11.26
C LEU A 99 -11.63 0.75 -11.90
N VAL A 100 -12.60 -0.17 -11.77
CA VAL A 100 -12.56 -1.49 -12.40
C VAL A 100 -12.49 -1.34 -13.91
N SER A 101 -13.39 -0.54 -14.51
CA SER A 101 -13.36 -0.29 -15.96
C SER A 101 -12.03 0.30 -16.42
N GLN A 102 -11.46 1.29 -15.71
CA GLN A 102 -10.15 1.86 -16.05
C GLN A 102 -9.02 0.81 -15.98
N MET A 103 -9.02 -0.05 -14.96
CA MET A 103 -8.02 -1.11 -14.81
C MET A 103 -8.12 -2.13 -15.94
N GLU A 104 -9.33 -2.56 -16.29
CA GLU A 104 -9.58 -3.49 -17.40
C GLU A 104 -9.19 -2.89 -18.76
N GLU A 105 -9.55 -1.63 -19.02
CA GLU A 105 -9.15 -0.90 -20.23
C GLU A 105 -7.64 -0.75 -20.36
N SER A 106 -6.93 -0.64 -19.23
CA SER A 106 -5.47 -0.61 -19.15
C SER A 106 -4.81 -1.98 -19.28
N GLY A 107 -5.61 -3.05 -19.47
CA GLY A 107 -5.14 -4.43 -19.66
C GLY A 107 -4.90 -5.20 -18.37
N HIS A 108 -5.38 -4.72 -17.22
CA HIS A 108 -5.29 -5.42 -15.95
C HIS A 108 -6.50 -6.32 -15.72
N SER A 109 -6.25 -7.50 -15.15
CA SER A 109 -7.31 -8.40 -14.68
C SER A 109 -7.73 -7.98 -13.28
N VAL A 110 -9.01 -7.71 -13.07
CA VAL A 110 -9.59 -7.42 -11.76
C VAL A 110 -10.46 -8.61 -11.33
N ALA A 111 -10.33 -9.05 -10.07
CA ALA A 111 -10.98 -10.25 -9.54
C ALA A 111 -11.77 -9.95 -8.26
#